data_AF-A0A849KCM0-F1
#
_entry.id   AF-A0A849KCM0-F1
#
_cell.length_a   1.000
_cell.length_b   1.000
_cell.length_c   1.000
_cell.angle_alpha   90.00
_cell.angle_beta   90.00
_cell.angle_gamma   90.00
#
_symmetry.space_group_name_H-M   'P 1'
#
loop_
_entity.id
_entity.type
_entity.pdbx_description
1 polymer ?
#
loop_
_entity_poly.entity_id
_entity_poly.type
_entity_poly.pdbx_seq_one_letter_code
_entity_poly.pdbx_strand_id
1 'polypeptide(L)'
;MVGELQQRIRAVTDRIEPGAVALAATLTGREQRHMARKFRRRNETFQQDWVALSRAELVEKRFGQALERVETIYGRLDDPQRAVLRQRLEQSAFDPARTLGEMAAPPAGPAGNGAPHLAGARPARSRGARALLRGWVARIEKAPDPAYRAYQETLLQEGCTTFALVHQSTTAAQREQAVRRLRAYQRDLRDLIAQQP
;
A
#
# COMPACT_ATOMS: atom_id res chain seq x y z
N MET A 1 16.40 2.77 4.67
CA MET A 1 15.37 1.81 5.13
C MET A 1 14.33 1.52 4.05
N VAL A 2 13.59 2.51 3.52
CA VAL A 2 12.58 2.28 2.45
C VAL A 2 13.20 1.71 1.17
N GLY A 3 14.34 2.23 0.72
CA GLY A 3 15.03 1.73 -0.48
C GLY A 3 15.51 0.28 -0.37
N GLU A 4 15.94 -0.16 0.82
CA GLU A 4 16.36 -1.55 1.04
C GLU A 4 15.15 -2.51 1.04
N LEU A 5 14.02 -2.09 1.61
CA LEU A 5 12.77 -2.84 1.53
C LEU A 5 12.28 -2.97 0.08
N GLN A 6 12.36 -1.89 -0.71
CA GLN A 6 12.04 -1.91 -2.14
C GLN A 6 12.91 -2.92 -2.91
N GLN A 7 14.22 -2.99 -2.62
CA GLN A 7 15.12 -3.98 -3.22
C GLN A 7 14.72 -5.42 -2.84
N ARG A 8 14.37 -5.66 -1.57
CA ARG A 8 13.90 -6.98 -1.12
C ARG A 8 12.58 -7.39 -1.78
N ILE A 9 11.64 -6.45 -1.94
CA ILE A 9 10.38 -6.68 -2.66
C ILE A 9 10.65 -7.03 -4.13
N ARG A 10 11.57 -6.32 -4.80
CA ARG A 10 11.99 -6.65 -6.17
C ARG A 10 12.52 -8.07 -6.29
N ALA A 11 13.41 -8.48 -5.39
CA ALA A 11 13.95 -9.84 -5.39
C ALA A 11 12.85 -10.91 -5.24
N VAL A 12 11.83 -10.65 -4.42
CA VAL A 12 10.66 -11.54 -4.34
C VAL A 12 9.87 -11.55 -5.64
N THR A 13 9.64 -10.38 -6.25
CA THR A 13 8.95 -10.28 -7.53
C THR A 13 9.67 -11.04 -8.64
N ASP A 14 10.99 -10.89 -8.75
CA ASP A 14 11.80 -11.60 -9.74
C ASP A 14 11.71 -13.12 -9.56
N ARG A 15 11.70 -13.59 -8.31
CA ARG A 15 11.55 -15.01 -7.98
C ARG A 15 10.19 -15.57 -8.37
N ILE A 16 9.11 -14.80 -8.25
CA ILE A 16 7.75 -15.25 -8.59
C ILE A 16 7.36 -14.98 -10.05
N GLU A 17 8.11 -14.14 -10.78
CA GLU A 17 7.79 -13.73 -12.16
C GLU A 17 7.49 -14.94 -13.08
N PRO A 18 8.32 -16.00 -13.13
CA PRO A 18 8.07 -17.12 -14.04
C PRO A 18 6.74 -17.83 -13.77
N GLY A 19 6.40 -18.06 -12.49
CA GLY A 19 5.15 -18.70 -12.08
C GLY A 19 3.94 -17.80 -12.36
N ALA A 20 4.07 -16.50 -12.09
CA ALA A 20 3.02 -15.53 -12.38
C ALA A 20 2.74 -15.41 -13.90
N VAL A 21 3.78 -15.45 -14.75
CA VAL A 21 3.63 -15.44 -16.21
C VAL A 21 3.00 -16.73 -16.72
N ALA A 22 3.39 -17.88 -16.16
CA ALA A 22 2.80 -19.17 -16.51
C ALA A 22 1.30 -19.19 -16.19
N LEU A 23 0.90 -18.72 -15.01
CA LEU A 23 -0.50 -18.60 -14.60
C LEU A 23 -1.27 -17.58 -15.45
N ALA A 24 -0.67 -16.42 -15.72
CA ALA A 24 -1.30 -15.40 -16.55
C ALA A 24 -1.61 -15.93 -17.96
N ALA A 25 -0.76 -16.81 -18.49
CA ALA A 25 -0.96 -17.43 -19.78
C ALA A 25 -2.09 -18.48 -19.82
N THR A 26 -2.55 -18.98 -18.67
CA THR A 26 -3.71 -19.89 -18.61
C THR A 26 -5.03 -19.15 -18.47
N LEU A 27 -5.01 -17.82 -18.25
CA LEU A 27 -6.24 -17.05 -18.03
C LEU A 27 -7.10 -16.97 -19.29
N THR A 28 -8.29 -17.57 -19.20
CA THR A 28 -9.33 -17.49 -20.21
C THR A 28 -9.93 -16.08 -20.30
N GLY A 29 -10.59 -15.77 -21.43
CA GLY A 29 -11.32 -14.51 -21.57
C GLY A 29 -12.39 -14.30 -20.49
N ARG A 30 -12.98 -15.38 -19.95
CA ARG A 30 -13.95 -15.32 -18.84
C ARG A 30 -13.29 -14.85 -17.54
N GLU A 31 -12.13 -15.41 -17.21
CA GLU A 31 -11.37 -15.06 -16.00
C GLU A 31 -10.83 -13.63 -16.09
N GLN A 32 -10.34 -13.21 -17.26
CA GLN A 32 -9.90 -11.83 -17.50
C GLN A 32 -11.05 -10.83 -17.29
N ARG A 33 -12.24 -11.13 -17.83
CA ARG A 33 -13.44 -10.29 -17.60
C ARG A 33 -13.86 -10.28 -16.13
N HIS A 34 -13.76 -11.41 -15.43
CA HIS A 34 -14.05 -11.49 -13.99
C HIS A 34 -13.08 -10.61 -13.18
N MET A 35 -11.78 -10.69 -13.47
CA MET A 35 -10.77 -9.84 -12.84
C MET A 35 -11.06 -8.35 -13.09
N ALA A 36 -11.32 -7.96 -14.34
CA ALA A 36 -11.66 -6.57 -14.68
C ALA A 36 -12.89 -6.06 -13.90
N ARG A 37 -13.94 -6.90 -13.74
CA ARG A 37 -15.09 -6.57 -12.88
C ARG A 37 -14.68 -6.39 -11.41
N LYS A 38 -13.80 -7.25 -10.89
CA LYS A 38 -13.30 -7.15 -9.51
C LYS A 38 -12.53 -5.85 -9.27
N PHE A 39 -11.68 -5.43 -10.21
CA PHE A 39 -10.95 -4.16 -10.10
C PHE A 39 -11.89 -2.95 -10.13
N ARG A 40 -12.88 -2.95 -11.04
CA ARG A 40 -13.89 -1.90 -11.08
C ARG A 40 -14.68 -1.82 -9.78
N ARG A 41 -15.16 -2.96 -9.26
CA ARG A 41 -15.89 -3.01 -7.98
C ARG A 41 -15.02 -2.49 -6.83
N ARG A 42 -13.73 -2.84 -6.80
CA ARG A 42 -12.79 -2.29 -5.80
C ARG A 42 -12.71 -0.77 -5.88
N ASN A 43 -12.62 -0.20 -7.08
CA ASN A 43 -12.55 1.24 -7.27
C ASN A 43 -13.87 1.94 -6.89
N GLU A 44 -15.02 1.33 -7.19
CA GLU A 44 -16.35 1.80 -6.77
C GLU A 44 -16.48 1.80 -5.24
N THR A 45 -16.09 0.70 -4.58
CA THR A 45 -16.05 0.62 -3.12
C THR A 45 -15.10 1.66 -2.54
N PHE A 46 -13.92 1.87 -3.14
CA PHE A 46 -12.99 2.90 -2.69
C PHE A 46 -13.59 4.30 -2.81
N GLN A 47 -14.31 4.59 -3.89
CA GLN A 47 -15.01 5.86 -4.07
C GLN A 47 -16.03 6.09 -2.96
N GLN A 48 -16.84 5.09 -2.64
CA GLN A 48 -17.84 5.17 -1.56
C GLN A 48 -17.19 5.32 -0.19
N ASP A 49 -16.17 4.52 0.09
CA ASP A 49 -15.55 4.41 1.41
C ASP A 49 -14.58 5.55 1.73
N TRP A 50 -14.10 6.28 0.73
CA TRP A 50 -13.04 7.27 0.92
C TRP A 50 -13.33 8.61 0.23
N VAL A 51 -13.72 8.59 -1.04
CA VAL A 51 -13.88 9.82 -1.84
C VAL A 51 -15.19 10.52 -1.51
N ALA A 52 -16.25 9.77 -1.24
CA ALA A 52 -17.57 10.31 -0.91
C ALA A 52 -17.67 10.84 0.54
N LEU A 53 -16.69 10.57 1.38
CA LEU A 53 -16.67 11.05 2.77
C LEU A 53 -16.44 12.56 2.82
N SER A 54 -17.12 13.24 3.72
CA SER A 54 -16.78 14.61 4.10
C SER A 54 -15.38 14.68 4.71
N ARG A 55 -14.79 15.89 4.78
CA ARG A 55 -13.48 16.09 5.41
C ARG A 55 -13.44 15.58 6.85
N ALA A 56 -14.51 15.81 7.62
CA ALA A 56 -14.61 15.36 9.01
C ALA A 56 -14.66 13.83 9.12
N GLU A 57 -15.53 13.17 8.35
CA GLU A 57 -15.62 11.70 8.34
C GLU A 57 -14.31 11.05 7.88
N LEU A 58 -13.63 11.65 6.90
CA LEU A 58 -12.33 11.18 6.42
C LEU A 58 -11.26 11.26 7.51
N VAL A 59 -11.23 12.35 8.28
CA VAL A 59 -10.33 12.50 9.43
C VAL A 59 -10.65 11.45 10.50
N GLU A 60 -11.92 11.24 10.85
CA GLU A 60 -12.31 10.22 11.83
C GLU A 60 -11.89 8.81 11.40
N LYS A 61 -12.19 8.45 10.14
CA LYS A 61 -11.81 7.14 9.59
C LYS A 61 -10.30 6.93 9.64
N ARG A 62 -9.52 7.93 9.24
CA ARG A 62 -8.05 7.86 9.28
C ARG A 62 -7.53 7.84 10.72
N PHE A 63 -8.16 8.57 11.62
CA PHE A 63 -7.82 8.60 13.03
C PHE A 63 -7.99 7.23 13.67
N GLY A 64 -9.13 6.56 13.47
CA GLY A 64 -9.35 5.21 13.97
C GLY A 64 -8.28 4.21 13.48
N GLN A 65 -7.98 4.22 12.17
CA GLN A 65 -6.95 3.35 11.61
C GLN A 65 -5.53 3.67 12.09
N ALA A 66 -5.21 4.95 12.29
CA ALA A 66 -3.90 5.35 12.79
C ALA A 66 -3.75 5.00 14.28
N LEU A 67 -4.81 5.21 15.06
CA LEU A 67 -4.86 4.87 16.48
C LEU A 67 -4.62 3.38 16.69
N GLU A 68 -5.34 2.51 15.97
CA GLU A 68 -5.18 1.05 16.06
C GLU A 68 -3.72 0.62 15.82
N ARG A 69 -3.07 1.18 14.79
CA ARG A 69 -1.68 0.86 14.44
C ARG A 69 -0.69 1.33 15.51
N VAL A 70 -0.89 2.54 16.03
CA VAL A 70 -0.01 3.09 17.07
C VAL A 70 -0.20 2.32 18.38
N GLU A 71 -1.44 2.04 18.78
CA GLU A 71 -1.74 1.32 20.02
C GLU A 71 -1.26 -0.14 19.97
N THR A 72 -1.19 -0.76 18.78
CA THR A 72 -0.54 -2.06 18.59
C THR A 72 0.93 -2.07 19.03
N ILE A 73 1.62 -0.93 18.91
CA ILE A 73 3.05 -0.79 19.25
C ILE A 73 3.21 -0.27 20.68
N TYR A 74 2.58 0.85 21.01
CA TYR A 74 2.81 1.58 22.26
C TYR A 74 1.84 1.22 23.38
N GLY A 75 0.77 0.47 23.09
CA GLY A 75 -0.37 0.33 23.99
C GLY A 75 -1.30 1.54 23.91
N ARG A 76 -2.32 1.58 24.78
CA ARG A 76 -3.35 2.63 24.79
C ARG A 76 -2.72 4.02 24.83
N LEU A 77 -3.16 4.90 23.94
CA LEU A 77 -2.81 6.31 23.98
C LEU A 77 -3.76 7.09 24.91
N ASP A 78 -3.23 8.06 25.63
CA ASP A 78 -4.03 9.01 26.41
C ASP A 78 -4.59 10.15 25.53
N ASP A 79 -5.46 10.98 26.11
CA ASP A 79 -6.15 12.03 25.37
C ASP A 79 -5.19 13.07 24.76
N PRO A 80 -4.15 13.56 25.47
CA PRO A 80 -3.12 14.41 24.86
C PRO A 80 -2.43 13.77 23.65
N GLN A 81 -2.06 12.49 23.72
CA GLN A 81 -1.42 11.78 22.62
C GLN A 81 -2.36 11.58 21.43
N ARG A 82 -3.64 11.28 21.70
CA ARG A 82 -4.70 11.19 20.69
C ARG A 82 -4.93 12.53 20.00
N ALA A 83 -4.90 13.64 20.75
CA ALA A 83 -5.02 14.98 20.19
C ALA A 83 -3.87 15.31 19.23
N VAL A 84 -2.62 14.95 19.58
CA VAL A 84 -1.47 15.08 18.66
C VAL A 84 -1.74 14.35 17.35
N LEU A 85 -2.15 13.08 17.41
CA LEU A 85 -2.42 12.29 16.21
C LEU A 85 -3.54 12.91 15.36
N ARG A 86 -4.64 13.32 16.00
CA ARG A 86 -5.79 13.94 15.32
C ARG A 86 -5.42 15.22 14.59
N GLN A 87 -4.72 16.14 15.27
CA GLN A 87 -4.25 17.39 14.69
C GLN A 87 -3.40 17.17 13.42
N ARG A 88 -2.53 16.15 13.43
CA ARG A 88 -1.71 15.81 12.26
C ARG A 88 -2.53 15.32 11.07
N LEU A 89 -3.59 14.55 11.33
CA LEU A 89 -4.47 14.04 10.28
C LEU A 89 -5.36 15.14 9.68
N GLU A 90 -5.77 16.12 10.49
CA GLU A 90 -6.50 17.31 10.04
C GLU A 90 -5.66 18.18 9.11
N GLN A 91 -4.36 18.29 9.39
CA GLN A 91 -3.40 19.07 8.60
C GLN A 91 -2.84 18.33 7.37
N SER A 92 -3.10 17.03 7.26
CA SER A 92 -2.53 16.18 6.20
C SER A 92 -3.08 16.53 4.82
N ALA A 93 -2.18 16.53 3.82
CA ALA A 93 -2.49 16.70 2.40
C ALA A 93 -3.23 15.50 1.78
N PHE A 94 -3.56 14.47 2.57
CA PHE A 94 -4.26 13.28 2.07
C PHE A 94 -5.57 13.64 1.35
N ASP A 95 -5.71 13.03 0.17
CA ASP A 95 -6.75 13.28 -0.83
C ASP A 95 -7.04 11.95 -1.52
N PRO A 96 -8.14 11.27 -1.16
CA PRO A 96 -8.47 9.98 -1.73
C PRO A 96 -8.82 10.05 -3.21
N ALA A 97 -9.23 11.20 -3.75
CA ALA A 97 -9.54 11.33 -5.18
C ALA A 97 -8.28 11.15 -6.05
N ARG A 98 -7.13 11.65 -5.59
CA ARG A 98 -5.82 11.40 -6.24
C ARG A 98 -5.47 9.92 -6.27
N THR A 99 -5.71 9.22 -5.16
CA THR A 99 -5.47 7.76 -5.07
C THR A 99 -6.38 7.00 -6.01
N LEU A 100 -7.68 7.35 -6.05
CA LEU A 100 -8.63 6.73 -6.98
C LEU A 100 -8.25 6.99 -8.43
N GLY A 101 -7.79 8.19 -8.77
CA GLY A 101 -7.32 8.55 -10.11
C GLY A 101 -6.20 7.63 -10.60
N GLU A 102 -5.17 7.42 -9.78
CA GLU A 102 -4.07 6.49 -10.10
C GLU A 102 -4.56 5.03 -10.16
N MET A 103 -5.48 4.63 -9.29
CA MET A 103 -6.05 3.27 -9.29
C MET A 103 -6.98 2.99 -10.48
N ALA A 104 -7.66 4.01 -11.02
CA ALA A 104 -8.65 3.90 -12.07
C ALA A 104 -8.09 4.16 -13.47
N ALA A 105 -6.89 4.73 -13.58
CA ALA A 105 -6.31 5.02 -14.88
C ALA A 105 -6.08 3.73 -15.71
N PRO A 106 -6.30 3.78 -17.05
CA PRO A 106 -6.22 2.59 -17.89
C PRO A 106 -4.81 1.96 -17.93
N PRO A 107 -4.68 0.64 -18.14
CA PRO A 107 -3.38 -0.04 -18.25
C PRO A 107 -2.51 0.45 -19.43
N ALA A 108 -3.13 1.00 -20.48
CA ALA A 108 -2.45 1.60 -21.63
C ALA A 108 -2.23 3.11 -21.48
N GLY A 109 -2.83 3.74 -20.46
CA GLY A 109 -2.57 5.14 -20.13
C GLY A 109 -1.27 5.28 -19.32
N PRO A 110 -0.68 6.48 -19.28
CA PRO A 110 0.52 6.69 -18.50
C PRO A 110 0.31 6.40 -17.01
N ALA A 111 -0.87 6.54 -16.39
CA ALA A 111 -1.01 6.58 -14.92
C ALA A 111 -1.81 5.43 -14.24
N GLY A 112 -2.00 4.27 -14.87
CA GLY A 112 -2.91 3.22 -14.34
C GLY A 112 -2.28 2.10 -13.51
N ASN A 113 -2.88 1.79 -12.34
CA ASN A 113 -2.70 0.52 -11.60
C ASN A 113 -3.74 -0.58 -11.97
N GLY A 114 -4.57 -0.33 -12.99
CA GLY A 114 -5.55 -1.30 -13.49
C GLY A 114 -4.89 -2.61 -13.93
N ALA A 115 -5.59 -3.74 -13.78
CA ALA A 115 -5.08 -5.04 -14.26
C ALA A 115 -4.64 -4.93 -15.72
N PRO A 116 -3.47 -5.49 -16.10
CA PRO A 116 -3.07 -5.50 -17.49
C PRO A 116 -4.18 -6.16 -18.32
N HIS A 117 -4.64 -5.46 -19.37
CA HIS A 117 -5.44 -6.08 -20.40
C HIS A 117 -4.53 -7.06 -21.15
N LEU A 118 -4.49 -8.31 -20.69
CA LEU A 118 -3.81 -9.41 -21.37
C LEU A 118 -4.61 -9.91 -22.59
N ALA A 119 -5.76 -9.30 -22.87
CA ALA A 119 -6.63 -9.63 -23.98
C ALA A 119 -5.92 -9.38 -25.31
N GLY A 120 -5.60 -10.47 -26.02
CA GLY A 120 -4.95 -10.44 -27.34
C GLY A 120 -3.53 -11.02 -27.36
N ALA A 121 -2.90 -11.25 -26.20
CA ALA A 121 -1.65 -12.00 -26.15
C ALA A 121 -1.96 -13.50 -26.29
N ARG A 122 -1.70 -14.09 -27.46
CA ARG A 122 -1.68 -15.54 -27.66
C ARG A 122 -0.78 -16.22 -26.60
N PRO A 123 -1.09 -17.46 -26.17
CA PRO A 123 -0.58 -18.01 -24.92
C PRO A 123 0.94 -18.21 -24.91
N ALA A 124 1.49 -18.07 -23.70
CA ALA A 124 2.66 -18.78 -23.15
C ALA A 124 3.91 -18.85 -24.04
N ARG A 125 4.83 -17.89 -23.85
CA ARG A 125 6.31 -17.88 -24.13
C ARG A 125 6.82 -16.64 -24.84
N SER A 126 5.96 -15.72 -25.27
CA SER A 126 6.45 -14.49 -25.90
C SER A 126 7.10 -13.57 -24.85
N ARG A 127 8.23 -12.97 -25.22
CA ARG A 127 8.87 -11.84 -24.51
C ARG A 127 7.86 -10.76 -24.07
N GLY A 128 6.73 -10.63 -24.76
CA GLY A 128 5.64 -9.72 -24.46
C GLY A 128 4.90 -9.97 -23.14
N ALA A 129 4.59 -11.22 -22.77
CA ALA A 129 3.86 -11.49 -21.51
C ALA A 129 4.70 -11.12 -20.27
N ARG A 130 5.99 -11.46 -20.31
CA ARG A 130 6.97 -11.02 -19.30
C ARG A 130 7.10 -9.49 -19.24
N ALA A 131 7.16 -8.84 -20.41
CA ALA A 131 7.22 -7.38 -20.47
C ALA A 131 5.97 -6.70 -19.88
N LEU A 132 4.77 -7.25 -20.12
CA LEU A 132 3.53 -6.73 -19.54
C LEU A 132 3.49 -6.90 -18.02
N LEU A 133 3.88 -8.07 -17.50
CA LEU A 133 3.93 -8.28 -16.05
C LEU A 133 4.95 -7.36 -15.38
N ARG A 134 6.18 -7.29 -15.92
CA ARG A 134 7.21 -6.36 -15.39
C ARG A 134 6.78 -4.91 -15.47
N GLY A 135 6.13 -4.51 -16.57
CA GLY A 135 5.57 -3.17 -16.71
C GLY A 135 4.49 -2.87 -15.66
N TRP A 136 3.64 -3.83 -15.34
CA TRP A 136 2.63 -3.70 -14.29
C TRP A 136 3.26 -3.61 -12.88
N VAL A 137 4.22 -4.48 -12.56
CA VAL A 137 4.98 -4.39 -11.29
C VAL A 137 5.68 -3.05 -11.16
N ALA A 138 6.39 -2.61 -12.21
CA ALA A 138 7.13 -1.35 -12.19
C ALA A 138 6.23 -0.15 -11.89
N ARG A 139 4.97 -0.17 -12.35
CA ARG A 139 3.96 0.87 -12.05
C ARG A 139 3.54 0.86 -10.57
N ILE A 140 3.34 -0.33 -9.99
CA ILE A 140 3.03 -0.45 -8.56
C ILE A 140 4.19 0.07 -7.70
N GLU A 141 5.42 -0.25 -8.08
CA GLU A 141 6.61 0.21 -7.36
C GLU A 141 6.84 1.72 -7.50
N LYS A 142 6.58 2.26 -8.68
CA LYS A 142 6.81 3.66 -9.02
C LYS A 142 5.68 4.15 -9.91
N ALA A 143 4.77 4.92 -9.30
CA ALA A 143 3.68 5.58 -10.01
C ALA A 143 4.24 6.35 -11.22
N PRO A 144 3.67 6.23 -12.42
CA PRO A 144 4.23 6.88 -13.60
C PRO A 144 4.06 8.40 -13.61
N ASP A 145 3.00 8.92 -13.01
CA ASP A 145 2.75 10.35 -12.90
C ASP A 145 3.73 11.01 -11.90
N PRO A 146 4.61 11.94 -12.34
CA PRO A 146 5.49 12.68 -11.44
C PRO A 146 4.75 13.47 -10.36
N ALA A 147 3.56 14.02 -10.65
CA ALA A 147 2.79 14.78 -9.68
C ALA A 147 2.24 13.87 -8.58
N TYR A 148 1.73 12.69 -8.94
CA TYR A 148 1.32 11.68 -7.98
C TYR A 148 2.50 11.15 -7.15
N ARG A 149 3.69 10.96 -7.74
CA ARG A 149 4.90 10.61 -6.97
C ARG A 149 5.28 11.68 -5.95
N ALA A 150 5.27 12.95 -6.34
CA ALA A 150 5.55 14.05 -5.41
C ALA A 150 4.53 14.08 -4.27
N TYR A 151 3.26 13.84 -4.59
CA TYR A 151 2.20 13.67 -3.59
C TYR A 151 2.46 12.52 -2.62
N GLN A 152 2.88 11.34 -3.12
CA GLN A 152 3.27 10.20 -2.28
C GLN A 152 4.46 10.54 -1.36
N GLU A 153 5.45 11.27 -1.85
CA GLU A 153 6.59 11.71 -1.04
C GLU A 153 6.14 12.68 0.06
N THR A 154 5.25 13.63 -0.23
CA THR A 154 4.65 14.51 0.79
C THR A 154 3.96 13.69 1.89
N LEU A 155 3.14 12.70 1.51
CA LEU A 155 2.46 11.84 2.49
C LEU A 155 3.44 11.00 3.32
N LEU A 156 4.55 10.56 2.72
CA LEU A 156 5.60 9.84 3.42
C LEU A 156 6.24 10.74 4.49
N GLN A 157 6.61 11.97 4.12
CA GLN A 157 7.20 12.94 5.05
C GLN A 157 6.21 13.33 6.18
N GLU A 158 4.93 13.51 5.84
CA GLU A 158 3.87 13.73 6.83
C GLU A 158 3.74 12.54 7.80
N GLY A 159 3.80 11.32 7.29
CA GLY A 159 3.75 10.09 8.09
C GLY A 159 4.94 9.98 9.04
N CYS A 160 6.16 10.24 8.56
CA CYS A 160 7.37 10.27 9.38
C CYS A 160 7.28 11.33 10.49
N THR A 161 6.83 12.54 10.14
CA THR A 161 6.62 13.64 11.10
C THR A 161 5.58 13.27 12.15
N THR A 162 4.46 12.68 11.72
CA THR A 162 3.38 12.26 12.63
C THR A 162 3.86 11.17 13.58
N PHE A 163 4.60 10.18 13.08
CA PHE A 163 5.21 9.14 13.91
C PHE A 163 6.16 9.73 14.96
N ALA A 164 7.05 10.66 14.56
CA ALA A 164 8.00 11.27 15.47
C ALA A 164 7.30 12.06 16.59
N LEU A 165 6.27 12.84 16.26
CA LEU A 165 5.52 13.63 17.23
C LEU A 165 4.74 12.74 18.21
N VAL A 166 4.09 11.69 17.70
CA VAL A 166 3.40 10.71 18.55
C VAL A 166 4.41 9.97 19.44
N HIS A 167 5.54 9.53 18.89
CA HIS A 167 6.59 8.89 19.69
C HIS A 167 7.10 9.82 20.80
N GLN A 168 7.32 11.10 20.50
CA GLN A 168 7.78 12.09 21.48
C GLN A 168 6.78 12.27 22.63
N SER A 169 5.48 12.18 22.37
CA SER A 169 4.44 12.30 23.39
C SER A 169 4.22 11.03 24.23
N THR A 170 4.84 9.89 23.87
CA THR A 170 4.73 8.64 24.66
C THR A 170 5.48 8.70 25.99
N THR A 171 4.92 8.00 26.98
CA THR A 171 5.52 7.80 28.31
C THR A 171 6.64 6.75 28.29
N ALA A 172 7.45 6.70 29.35
CA ALA A 172 8.47 5.67 29.50
C ALA A 172 7.88 4.25 29.44
N ALA A 173 6.74 4.01 30.11
CA ALA A 173 6.07 2.71 30.11
C ALA A 173 5.58 2.29 28.71
N GLN A 174 5.04 3.23 27.93
CA GLN A 174 4.63 2.98 26.54
C GLN A 174 5.84 2.68 25.64
N ARG A 175 6.99 3.36 25.84
CA ARG A 175 8.22 3.07 25.10
C ARG A 175 8.79 1.70 25.46
N GLU A 176 8.74 1.29 26.72
CA GLU A 176 9.12 -0.07 27.12
C GLU A 176 8.20 -1.13 26.49
N GLN A 177 6.90 -0.86 26.42
CA GLN A 177 5.95 -1.71 25.71
C GLN A 177 6.29 -1.83 24.23
N ALA A 178 6.61 -0.72 23.56
CA ALA A 178 7.05 -0.72 22.18
C ALA A 178 8.30 -1.58 21.97
N VAL A 179 9.30 -1.48 22.86
CA VAL A 179 10.49 -2.34 22.82
C VAL A 179 10.11 -3.83 22.96
N ARG A 180 9.22 -4.17 23.90
CA ARG A 180 8.73 -5.56 24.06
C ARG A 180 8.04 -6.06 22.79
N ARG A 181 7.19 -5.23 22.18
CA ARG A 181 6.46 -5.58 20.95
C ARG A 181 7.40 -5.79 19.77
N LEU A 182 8.36 -4.89 19.57
CA LEU A 182 9.36 -5.00 18.51
C LEU A 182 10.25 -6.23 18.68
N ARG A 183 10.63 -6.58 19.92
CA ARG A 183 11.36 -7.83 20.21
C ARG A 183 10.52 -9.08 19.88
N ALA A 184 9.20 -9.03 20.07
CA ALA A 184 8.32 -10.13 19.68
C ALA A 184 8.32 -10.31 18.16
N TYR A 185 8.08 -9.23 17.40
CA TYR A 185 8.13 -9.30 15.93
C TYR A 185 9.49 -9.77 15.40
N GLN A 186 10.60 -9.35 16.04
CA GLN A 186 11.92 -9.82 15.68
C GLN A 186 12.07 -11.34 15.87
N ARG A 187 11.48 -11.92 16.92
CA ARG A 187 11.47 -13.38 17.13
C ARG A 187 10.61 -14.06 16.07
N ASP A 188 9.37 -13.59 15.86
CA ASP A 188 8.45 -14.14 14.86
C ASP A 188 9.11 -14.19 13.47
N LEU A 189 9.80 -13.12 13.07
CA LEU A 189 10.53 -13.07 11.79
C LEU A 189 11.71 -14.05 11.74
N ARG A 190 12.46 -14.23 12.85
CA ARG A 190 13.55 -15.20 12.91
C ARG A 190 13.03 -16.64 12.80
N ASP A 191 11.93 -16.93 13.47
CA ASP A 191 11.31 -18.25 13.44
C ASP A 191 10.80 -18.56 12.02
N LEU A 192 10.18 -17.60 11.35
CA LEU A 192 9.76 -17.73 9.95
C LEU A 192 10.94 -17.97 8.99
N ILE A 193 12.08 -17.30 9.20
CA ILE A 193 13.29 -17.52 8.40
C ILE A 193 13.87 -18.91 8.66
N ALA A 194 13.87 -19.38 9.91
CA ALA A 194 14.34 -20.71 10.28
C ALA A 194 13.45 -21.84 9.74
N GLN A 195 12.18 -21.55 9.41
CA GLN A 195 11.22 -22.50 8.84
C GLN A 195 11.30 -22.63 7.30
N GLN A 196 12.29 -22.02 6.63
CA GLN A 196 12.45 -22.20 5.19
C GLN A 196 12.81 -23.67 4.85
N PRO A 197 12.08 -24.33 3.93
CA PRO A 197 12.40 -25.68 3.47
C PRO A 197 13.66 -25.73 2.60
#